data_AF-A0A7C1FRJ1-F1
#
_entry.id   AF-A0A7C1FRJ1-F1
#
_cell.length_a   1.000
_cell.length_b   1.000
_cell.length_c   1.000
_cell.angle_alpha   90.00
_cell.angle_beta   90.00
_cell.angle_gamma   90.00
#
_symmetry.space_group_name_H-M   'P 1'
#
loop_
_entity.id
_entity.type
_entity.pdbx_description
1 polymer ?
#
loop_
_entity_poly.entity_id
_entity_poly.type
_entity_poly.pdbx_seq_one_letter_code
_entity_poly.pdbx_strand_id
1 'polypeptide(L)'
;MNSSPSHPLLDFWNFLRRPLAERLSAGIGQKLTLVILIVALEILLSLATTPLDLLIEAGGYAIESIQTEFDPLMALFGGVLVAPVSEEIYFRLGLAPNLLFLFISLVLSTVQYAPKLFADVFNNESLYIGANVLFYVALSAGICLFFWVRERRGHRYADFFNRYVGWYYYLGALFFALAHLGNYAQQPPLWAVLLLVLPQLIGGLTYGYLRIRLGFWYGMLGHILTNLLFTFGDLMNFWFGEPGGVVWFIVLILVPLMVLGMPLLVSGRNRKKLEFHFVRRLLRR
;
A
#
# COMPACT_ATOMS: atom_id res chain seq x y z
N MET A 1 23.94 -7.06 -14.39
CA MET A 1 24.78 -7.12 -13.17
C MET A 1 24.02 -7.93 -12.14
N ASN A 2 24.53 -9.11 -11.78
CA ASN A 2 23.92 -10.00 -10.79
C ASN A 2 24.20 -9.46 -9.39
N SER A 3 23.38 -8.54 -8.89
CA SER A 3 23.31 -8.34 -7.43
C SER A 3 22.59 -9.56 -6.86
N SER A 4 23.32 -10.33 -6.05
CA SER A 4 22.77 -11.36 -5.16
C SER A 4 21.41 -10.91 -4.61
N PRO A 5 20.35 -11.74 -4.60
CA PRO A 5 19.07 -11.30 -4.08
C PRO A 5 19.27 -11.06 -2.58
N SER A 6 19.44 -9.79 -2.20
CA SER A 6 19.27 -9.36 -0.82
C SER A 6 17.95 -9.95 -0.35
N HIS A 7 17.94 -10.49 0.87
CA HIS A 7 16.74 -11.05 1.46
C HIS A 7 15.53 -10.13 1.17
N PRO A 8 14.37 -10.64 0.71
CA PRO A 8 13.20 -9.84 0.35
C PRO A 8 12.88 -8.66 1.30
N LEU A 9 12.97 -8.91 2.61
CA LEU A 9 12.72 -7.88 3.63
C LEU A 9 13.84 -6.83 3.71
N LEU A 10 15.09 -7.21 3.46
CA LEU A 10 16.21 -6.28 3.38
C LEU A 10 16.12 -5.41 2.12
N ASP A 11 15.67 -5.98 1.01
CA ASP A 11 15.40 -5.21 -0.21
C ASP A 11 14.28 -4.19 0.01
N PHE A 12 13.18 -4.60 0.67
CA PHE A 12 12.12 -3.68 1.08
C PHE A 12 12.64 -2.57 1.99
N TRP A 13 13.40 -2.92 3.03
CA TRP A 13 13.96 -1.94 3.96
C TRP A 13 14.92 -0.93 3.28
N ASN A 14 15.79 -1.42 2.40
CA ASN A 14 16.68 -0.57 1.62
C ASN A 14 15.91 0.35 0.68
N PHE A 15 14.85 -0.17 0.06
CA PHE A 15 13.97 0.62 -0.79
C PHE A 15 13.22 1.70 0.00
N LEU A 16 12.71 1.39 1.19
CA LEU A 16 12.05 2.36 2.07
C LEU A 16 12.96 3.54 2.43
N ARG A 17 14.27 3.32 2.54
CA ARG A 17 15.25 4.39 2.81
C ARG A 17 15.64 5.17 1.57
N ARG A 18 15.71 4.48 0.42
CA ARG A 18 16.13 5.07 -0.85
C ARG A 18 15.38 4.40 -2.01
N PRO A 19 14.18 4.90 -2.35
CA PRO A 19 13.40 4.36 -3.45
C PRO A 19 14.14 4.58 -4.77
N LEU A 20 14.14 3.55 -5.63
CA LEU A 20 14.72 3.58 -6.96
C LEU A 20 13.67 3.09 -7.97
N ALA A 21 13.67 3.65 -9.19
CA ALA A 21 12.69 3.28 -10.23
C ALA A 21 12.97 1.91 -10.87
N GLU A 22 13.93 1.16 -10.34
CA GLU A 22 14.39 -0.13 -10.87
C GLU A 22 13.40 -1.25 -10.57
N ARG A 23 13.08 -2.05 -11.59
CA ARG A 23 12.30 -3.27 -11.44
C ARG A 23 13.19 -4.46 -11.14
N LEU A 24 12.69 -5.39 -10.33
CA LEU A 24 13.32 -6.67 -10.12
C LEU A 24 13.15 -7.56 -11.37
N SER A 25 14.29 -7.97 -11.94
CA SER A 25 14.35 -9.03 -12.93
C SER A 25 14.29 -10.39 -12.23
N ALA A 26 13.06 -10.85 -11.97
CA ALA A 26 12.78 -12.12 -11.28
C ALA A 26 11.69 -12.91 -12.00
N GLY A 27 11.73 -14.24 -11.88
CA GLY A 27 10.68 -15.12 -12.39
C GLY A 27 9.37 -14.96 -11.61
N ILE A 28 8.24 -15.36 -12.22
CA ILE A 28 6.89 -15.26 -11.60
C ILE A 28 6.85 -15.85 -10.18
N GLY A 29 7.45 -17.02 -9.96
CA GLY A 29 7.48 -17.67 -8.65
C GLY A 29 8.20 -16.83 -7.59
N GLN A 30 9.35 -16.24 -7.94
CA GLN A 30 10.10 -15.36 -7.03
C GLN A 30 9.33 -14.08 -6.72
N LYS A 31 8.63 -13.51 -7.70
CA LYS A 31 7.77 -12.33 -7.51
C LYS A 31 6.60 -12.65 -6.59
N LEU A 32 5.95 -13.78 -6.76
CA LEU A 32 4.86 -14.23 -5.88
C LEU A 32 5.36 -14.52 -4.46
N THR A 33 6.53 -15.15 -4.30
CA THR A 33 7.16 -15.30 -2.98
C THR A 33 7.42 -13.94 -2.32
N LEU A 34 7.91 -12.96 -3.08
CA LEU A 34 8.11 -11.60 -2.56
C LEU A 34 6.78 -10.96 -2.14
N VAL A 35 5.72 -11.06 -2.94
CA VAL A 35 4.38 -10.57 -2.55
C VAL A 35 3.93 -11.21 -1.24
N ILE A 36 4.01 -12.54 -1.12
CA ILE A 36 3.58 -13.26 0.10
C ILE A 36 4.37 -12.80 1.34
N LEU A 37 5.69 -12.67 1.24
CA LEU A 37 6.53 -12.21 2.35
C LEU A 37 6.22 -10.77 2.74
N ILE A 38 5.94 -9.91 1.76
CA ILE A 38 5.66 -8.49 2.00
C ILE A 38 4.25 -8.29 2.56
N VAL A 39 3.25 -9.04 2.10
CA VAL A 39 1.90 -9.07 2.68
C VAL A 39 1.95 -9.60 4.12
N ALA A 40 2.71 -10.67 4.38
CA ALA A 40 2.89 -11.16 5.75
C ALA A 40 3.53 -10.10 6.67
N LEU A 41 4.55 -9.38 6.18
CA LEU A 41 5.14 -8.27 6.94
C LEU A 41 4.12 -7.14 7.17
N GLU A 42 3.39 -6.74 6.13
CA GLU A 42 2.40 -5.67 6.21
C GLU A 42 1.30 -5.98 7.23
N ILE A 43 0.73 -7.19 7.24
CA ILE A 43 -0.26 -7.60 8.25
C ILE A 43 0.29 -7.41 9.66
N LEU A 44 1.50 -7.90 9.93
CA LEU A 44 2.09 -7.77 11.27
C LEU A 44 2.37 -6.32 11.65
N LEU A 45 2.82 -5.49 10.70
CA LEU A 45 3.06 -4.07 10.94
C LEU A 45 1.74 -3.32 11.18
N SER A 46 0.70 -3.59 10.40
CA SER A 46 -0.64 -3.03 10.56
C SER A 46 -1.23 -3.43 11.91
N LEU A 47 -1.14 -4.71 12.29
CA LEU A 47 -1.58 -5.17 13.62
C LEU A 47 -0.78 -4.55 14.77
N ALA A 48 0.51 -4.27 14.58
CA ALA A 48 1.32 -3.61 15.60
C ALA A 48 0.91 -2.15 15.87
N THR A 49 0.08 -1.54 14.99
CA THR A 49 -0.44 -0.19 15.20
C THR A 49 -1.72 -0.15 16.03
N THR A 50 -2.42 -1.26 16.24
CA THR A 50 -3.69 -1.28 17.00
C THR A 50 -3.59 -0.74 18.42
N PRO A 51 -2.48 -0.87 19.17
CA PRO A 51 -2.39 -0.27 20.51
C PRO A 51 -2.36 1.27 20.49
N LEU A 52 -2.14 1.90 19.32
CA LEU A 52 -2.18 3.36 19.20
C LEU A 52 -3.58 3.92 19.40
N ASP A 53 -4.62 3.13 19.13
CA ASP A 53 -6.01 3.53 19.35
C ASP A 53 -6.25 3.89 20.83
N LEU A 54 -5.66 3.12 21.75
CA LEU A 54 -5.72 3.39 23.19
C LEU A 54 -5.05 4.71 23.57
N LEU A 55 -3.95 5.08 22.90
CA LEU A 55 -3.27 6.36 23.14
C LEU A 55 -4.11 7.54 22.64
N ILE A 56 -4.80 7.34 21.52
CA ILE A 56 -5.67 8.36 20.93
C ILE A 56 -6.90 8.59 21.80
N GLU A 57 -7.55 7.52 22.27
CA GLU A 57 -8.67 7.58 23.20
C GLU A 57 -8.26 8.19 24.55
N ALA A 58 -7.10 7.82 25.09
CA ALA A 58 -6.54 8.44 26.29
C ALA A 58 -6.23 9.94 26.10
N GLY A 59 -5.98 10.37 24.86
CA GLY A 59 -5.83 11.76 24.46
C GLY A 59 -7.15 12.53 24.32
N GLY A 60 -8.30 11.88 24.59
CA GLY A 60 -9.62 12.50 24.60
C GLY A 60 -10.35 12.50 23.25
N TYR A 61 -9.85 11.74 22.26
CA TYR A 61 -10.56 11.55 20.98
C TYR A 61 -11.20 10.16 20.93
N ALA A 62 -12.54 10.11 20.94
CA ALA A 62 -13.28 8.87 20.76
C ALA A 62 -13.20 8.42 19.30
N ILE A 63 -12.64 7.23 19.06
CA ILE A 63 -12.54 6.68 17.71
C ILE A 63 -13.89 6.07 17.34
N GLU A 64 -14.66 6.80 16.55
CA GLU A 64 -15.91 6.32 15.96
C GLU A 64 -15.74 6.13 14.46
N SER A 65 -16.00 4.92 13.96
CA SER A 65 -16.10 4.66 12.53
C SER A 65 -17.46 5.11 12.01
N ILE A 66 -17.54 5.39 10.71
CA ILE A 66 -18.84 5.58 10.05
C ILE A 66 -19.62 4.26 10.17
N GLN A 67 -20.71 4.29 10.93
CA GLN A 67 -21.55 3.12 11.14
C GLN A 67 -22.33 2.82 9.85
N THR A 68 -21.98 1.71 9.22
CA THR A 68 -22.78 1.07 8.17
C THR A 68 -23.09 -0.35 8.59
N GLU A 69 -24.32 -0.81 8.35
CA GLU A 69 -24.64 -2.23 8.53
C GLU A 69 -23.66 -3.09 7.73
N PHE A 70 -23.11 -4.13 8.37
CA PHE A 70 -22.15 -5.00 7.71
C PHE A 70 -22.88 -5.91 6.70
N ASP A 71 -22.58 -5.71 5.42
CA ASP A 71 -23.02 -6.56 4.33
C ASP A 71 -21.81 -7.39 3.81
N PRO A 72 -21.80 -8.72 4.00
CA PRO A 72 -20.73 -9.60 3.53
C PRO A 72 -20.41 -9.47 2.03
N LEU A 73 -21.43 -9.26 1.19
CA LEU A 73 -21.23 -9.13 -0.25
C LEU A 73 -20.58 -7.79 -0.59
N MET A 74 -21.03 -6.71 0.03
CA MET A 74 -20.40 -5.41 -0.17
C MET A 74 -18.99 -5.35 0.41
N ALA A 75 -18.72 -6.04 1.53
CA ALA A 75 -17.38 -6.16 2.08
C ALA A 75 -16.44 -6.92 1.10
N LEU A 76 -16.89 -8.05 0.53
CA LEU A 76 -16.10 -8.84 -0.41
C LEU A 76 -15.94 -8.19 -1.78
N PHE A 77 -17.00 -7.66 -2.38
CA PHE A 77 -16.89 -7.06 -3.72
C PHE A 77 -16.43 -5.60 -3.65
N GLY A 78 -17.00 -4.82 -2.75
CA GLY A 78 -16.64 -3.42 -2.55
C GLY A 78 -15.27 -3.27 -1.89
N GLY A 79 -15.13 -3.78 -0.66
CA GLY A 79 -13.94 -3.61 0.17
C GLY A 79 -12.71 -4.38 -0.33
N VAL A 80 -12.87 -5.62 -0.79
CA VAL A 80 -11.71 -6.45 -1.20
C VAL A 80 -11.31 -6.25 -2.66
N LEU A 81 -12.25 -5.91 -3.55
CA LEU A 81 -11.96 -5.79 -4.99
C LEU A 81 -12.06 -4.36 -5.49
N VAL A 82 -13.25 -3.75 -5.43
CA VAL A 82 -13.51 -2.44 -6.08
C VAL A 82 -12.67 -1.33 -5.46
N ALA A 83 -12.59 -1.25 -4.13
CA ALA A 83 -11.82 -0.22 -3.43
C ALA A 83 -10.31 -0.36 -3.71
N PRO A 84 -9.65 -1.51 -3.49
CA PRO A 84 -8.23 -1.68 -3.81
C PRO A 84 -7.90 -1.42 -5.28
N VAL A 85 -8.73 -1.89 -6.23
CA VAL A 85 -8.52 -1.61 -7.67
C VAL A 85 -8.56 -0.11 -7.96
N SER A 86 -9.57 0.57 -7.41
CA SER A 86 -9.76 2.01 -7.59
C SER A 86 -8.60 2.79 -6.98
N GLU A 87 -8.20 2.47 -5.76
CA GLU A 87 -7.10 3.12 -5.05
C GLU A 87 -5.74 2.88 -5.71
N GLU A 88 -5.52 1.70 -6.29
CA GLU A 88 -4.31 1.43 -7.08
C GLU A 88 -4.27 2.29 -8.35
N ILE A 89 -5.42 2.50 -9.00
CA ILE A 89 -5.52 3.44 -10.13
C ILE A 89 -5.25 4.89 -9.68
N TYR A 90 -5.89 5.32 -8.59
CA TYR A 90 -5.83 6.71 -8.13
C TYR A 90 -4.43 7.10 -7.65
N PHE A 91 -3.79 6.24 -6.86
CA PHE A 91 -2.57 6.61 -6.15
C PHE A 91 -1.30 5.91 -6.69
N ARG A 92 -1.42 4.80 -7.45
CA ARG A 92 -0.26 3.99 -7.89
C ARG A 92 -0.08 3.90 -9.39
N LEU A 93 -1.09 4.20 -10.22
CA LEU A 93 -0.94 4.13 -11.68
C LEU A 93 0.17 5.07 -12.16
N GLY A 94 0.20 6.30 -11.64
CA GLY A 94 1.22 7.32 -11.86
C GLY A 94 2.62 7.02 -11.30
N LEU A 95 2.80 5.93 -10.54
CA LEU A 95 4.12 5.41 -10.14
C LEU A 95 4.80 4.65 -11.30
N ALA A 96 4.82 5.28 -12.47
CA ALA A 96 5.49 4.81 -13.67
C ALA A 96 5.93 6.01 -14.53
N PRO A 97 6.99 5.85 -15.34
CA PRO A 97 7.45 6.88 -16.28
C PRO A 97 6.54 6.99 -17.51
N ASN A 98 5.24 7.23 -17.28
CA ASN A 98 4.22 7.39 -18.31
C ASN A 98 3.31 8.59 -17.96
N LEU A 99 3.22 9.56 -18.88
CA LEU A 99 2.47 10.81 -18.65
C LEU A 99 0.96 10.61 -18.61
N LEU A 100 0.41 9.67 -19.38
CA LEU A 100 -1.02 9.36 -19.33
C LEU A 100 -1.38 8.73 -17.98
N PHE A 101 -0.54 7.84 -17.47
CA PHE A 101 -0.74 7.23 -16.16
C PHE A 101 -0.65 8.25 -15.03
N LEU A 102 0.29 9.20 -15.12
CA LEU A 102 0.36 10.34 -14.21
C LEU A 102 -0.93 11.16 -14.27
N PHE A 103 -1.39 11.51 -15.47
CA PHE A 103 -2.62 12.30 -15.66
C PHE A 103 -3.83 11.62 -15.02
N ILE A 104 -4.04 10.32 -15.30
CA ILE A 104 -5.16 9.55 -14.75
C ILE A 104 -5.10 9.53 -13.22
N SER A 105 -3.94 9.22 -12.63
CA SER A 105 -3.79 9.25 -11.16
C SER A 105 -4.06 10.64 -10.58
N LEU A 106 -3.51 11.71 -11.16
CA LEU A 106 -3.72 13.07 -10.67
C LEU A 106 -5.19 13.46 -10.73
N VAL A 107 -5.86 13.27 -11.87
CA VAL A 107 -7.28 13.64 -12.02
C VAL A 107 -8.15 12.87 -11.04
N LEU A 108 -8.02 11.55 -11.00
CA LEU A 108 -8.91 10.73 -10.18
C LEU A 108 -8.68 10.93 -8.68
N SER A 109 -7.42 11.02 -8.24
CA SER A 109 -7.13 11.28 -6.82
C SER A 109 -7.56 12.68 -6.39
N THR A 110 -7.37 13.71 -7.22
CA THR A 110 -7.71 15.08 -6.84
C THR A 110 -9.21 15.35 -6.91
N VAL A 111 -9.91 14.87 -7.94
CA VAL A 111 -11.38 15.01 -8.03
C VAL A 111 -12.06 14.33 -6.83
N GLN A 112 -11.55 13.19 -6.39
CA GLN A 112 -12.16 12.42 -5.31
C GLN A 112 -11.77 12.93 -3.91
N TYR A 113 -10.51 13.28 -3.68
CA TYR A 113 -9.97 13.47 -2.33
C TYR A 113 -9.36 14.85 -2.05
N ALA A 114 -9.21 15.72 -3.05
CA ALA A 114 -8.63 17.05 -2.81
C ALA A 114 -9.65 18.03 -2.18
N PRO A 115 -9.18 19.13 -1.55
CA PRO A 115 -10.06 20.11 -0.92
C PRO A 115 -11.10 20.70 -1.88
N LYS A 116 -12.31 20.95 -1.37
CA LYS A 116 -13.42 21.56 -2.12
C LYS A 116 -13.28 23.09 -2.18
N LEU A 117 -12.31 23.58 -2.96
CA LEU A 117 -11.88 24.99 -3.02
C LEU A 117 -13.01 26.01 -3.28
N PHE A 118 -14.05 25.61 -4.01
CA PHE A 118 -15.14 26.51 -4.42
C PHE A 118 -16.42 26.39 -3.59
N ALA A 119 -16.39 25.63 -2.48
CA ALA A 119 -17.58 25.40 -1.65
C ALA A 119 -18.21 26.70 -1.13
N ASP A 120 -17.38 27.70 -0.76
CA ASP A 120 -17.85 28.99 -0.25
C ASP A 120 -18.10 30.04 -1.34
N VAL A 121 -17.81 29.71 -2.61
CA VAL A 121 -17.91 30.64 -3.75
C VAL A 121 -19.26 30.52 -4.46
N PHE A 122 -19.78 29.28 -4.59
CA PHE A 122 -21.05 29.03 -5.28
C PHE A 122 -22.09 28.48 -4.31
N ASN A 123 -23.26 29.12 -4.26
CA ASN A 123 -24.40 28.64 -3.48
C ASN A 123 -25.11 27.43 -4.11
N ASN A 124 -24.87 27.14 -5.40
CA ASN A 124 -25.46 26.01 -6.11
C ASN A 124 -24.51 24.80 -6.07
N GLU A 125 -25.01 23.67 -5.61
CA GLU A 125 -24.22 22.45 -5.43
C GLU A 125 -23.55 21.97 -6.72
N SER A 126 -24.32 21.89 -7.79
CA SER A 126 -23.80 21.43 -9.08
C SER A 126 -22.74 22.37 -9.65
N LEU A 127 -22.87 23.68 -9.44
CA LEU A 127 -21.87 24.66 -9.88
C LEU A 127 -20.56 24.52 -9.10
N TYR A 128 -20.59 24.38 -7.77
CA TYR A 128 -19.34 24.20 -7.02
C TYR A 128 -18.68 22.86 -7.37
N ILE A 129 -19.44 21.76 -7.51
CA ILE A 129 -18.89 20.45 -7.89
C ILE A 129 -18.24 20.55 -9.28
N GLY A 130 -18.96 21.11 -10.25
CA GLY A 130 -18.45 21.31 -11.60
C GLY A 130 -17.18 22.17 -11.65
N ALA A 131 -17.14 23.26 -10.86
CA ALA A 131 -15.97 24.12 -10.76
C ALA A 131 -14.75 23.41 -10.16
N ASN A 132 -14.94 22.63 -9.08
CA ASN A 132 -13.87 21.83 -8.48
C ASN A 132 -13.33 20.79 -9.46
N VAL A 133 -14.21 20.03 -10.12
CA VAL A 133 -13.81 19.02 -11.11
C VAL A 133 -13.01 19.66 -12.25
N LEU A 134 -13.54 20.76 -12.82
CA LEU A 134 -12.88 21.46 -13.92
C LEU A 134 -11.50 21.99 -13.52
N PHE A 135 -11.39 22.56 -12.31
CA PHE A 135 -10.12 23.06 -11.78
C PHE A 135 -9.08 21.94 -11.68
N TYR A 136 -9.43 20.80 -11.07
CA TYR A 136 -8.48 19.70 -10.89
C TYR A 136 -8.12 18.99 -12.20
N VAL A 137 -9.05 18.91 -13.14
CA VAL A 137 -8.77 18.45 -14.51
C VAL A 137 -7.79 19.40 -15.21
N ALA A 138 -8.03 20.71 -15.15
CA ALA A 138 -7.16 21.72 -15.75
C ALA A 138 -5.77 21.73 -15.12
N LEU A 139 -5.68 21.62 -13.79
CA LEU A 139 -4.41 21.52 -13.06
C LEU A 139 -3.62 20.29 -13.49
N SER A 140 -4.26 19.12 -13.52
CA SER A 140 -3.64 17.86 -13.94
C SER A 140 -3.17 17.92 -15.39
N ALA A 141 -4.01 18.48 -16.28
CA ALA A 141 -3.67 18.68 -17.68
C ALA A 141 -2.48 19.65 -17.84
N GLY A 142 -2.44 20.74 -17.07
CA GLY A 142 -1.34 21.70 -17.05
C GLY A 142 -0.01 21.08 -16.63
N ILE A 143 -0.01 20.27 -15.57
CA ILE A 143 1.18 19.53 -15.11
C ILE A 143 1.68 18.58 -16.21
N CYS A 144 0.79 17.79 -16.81
CA CYS A 144 1.15 16.85 -17.87
C CYS A 144 1.57 17.55 -19.16
N LEU A 145 0.95 18.67 -19.52
CA LEU A 145 1.34 19.51 -20.65
C LEU A 145 2.74 20.08 -20.45
N PHE A 146 3.07 20.55 -19.24
CA PHE A 146 4.42 21.01 -18.90
C PHE A 146 5.47 19.93 -19.18
N PHE A 147 5.25 18.70 -18.70
CA PHE A 147 6.18 17.59 -18.96
C PHE A 147 6.22 17.19 -20.43
N TRP A 148 5.08 17.19 -21.12
CA TRP A 148 5.03 16.90 -22.55
C TRP A 148 5.81 17.92 -23.38
N VAL A 149 5.70 19.22 -23.08
CA VAL A 149 6.51 20.27 -23.72
C VAL A 149 7.99 20.08 -23.42
N ARG A 150 8.36 19.74 -22.17
CA ARG A 150 9.75 19.44 -21.81
C ARG A 150 10.31 18.26 -22.58
N GLU A 151 9.52 17.21 -22.79
CA GLU A 151 9.91 16.03 -23.55
C GLU A 151 10.20 16.38 -25.02
N ARG A 152 9.40 17.26 -25.64
CA ARG A 152 9.67 17.80 -26.98
C ARG A 152 10.96 18.63 -27.07
N ARG A 153 11.43 19.18 -25.95
CA ARG A 153 12.70 19.91 -25.84
C ARG A 153 13.89 19.01 -25.46
N GLY A 154 13.70 17.69 -25.48
CA GLY A 154 14.75 16.71 -25.17
C GLY A 154 14.88 16.34 -23.68
N HIS A 155 14.04 16.90 -22.80
CA HIS A 155 14.03 16.53 -21.38
C HIS A 155 12.92 15.51 -21.10
N ARG A 156 13.26 14.23 -21.19
CA ARG A 156 12.28 13.14 -21.08
C ARG A 156 11.66 13.07 -19.68
N TYR A 157 10.34 12.86 -19.62
CA TYR A 157 9.65 12.65 -18.35
C TYR A 157 10.22 11.45 -17.57
N ALA A 158 10.61 10.39 -18.28
CA ALA A 158 11.21 9.20 -17.66
C ALA A 158 12.46 9.51 -16.82
N ASP A 159 13.32 10.43 -17.28
CA ASP A 159 14.53 10.82 -16.56
C ASP A 159 14.19 11.62 -15.30
N PHE A 160 13.18 12.49 -15.39
CA PHE A 160 12.64 13.21 -14.23
C PHE A 160 12.03 12.24 -13.20
N PHE A 161 11.18 11.32 -13.66
CA PHE A 161 10.58 10.30 -12.81
C PHE A 161 11.65 9.47 -12.11
N ASN A 162 12.65 8.96 -12.83
CA ASN A 162 13.72 8.16 -12.25
C ASN A 162 14.52 8.92 -11.19
N ARG A 163 14.77 10.21 -11.41
CA ARG A 163 15.49 11.07 -10.46
C ARG A 163 14.70 11.33 -9.18
N TYR A 164 13.37 11.47 -9.30
CA TYR A 164 12.49 11.91 -8.21
C TYR A 164 11.51 10.84 -7.74
N VAL A 165 11.72 9.57 -8.11
CA VAL A 165 10.81 8.45 -7.79
C VAL A 165 10.48 8.35 -6.30
N GLY A 166 11.42 8.71 -5.41
CA GLY A 166 11.18 8.77 -3.97
C GLY A 166 10.05 9.72 -3.59
N TRP A 167 9.97 10.90 -4.21
CA TRP A 167 8.88 11.85 -3.96
C TRP A 167 7.54 11.31 -4.41
N TYR A 168 7.48 10.73 -5.62
CA TYR A 168 6.26 10.07 -6.11
C TYR A 168 5.80 8.97 -5.15
N TYR A 169 6.74 8.15 -4.69
CA TYR A 169 6.49 7.04 -3.77
C TYR A 169 5.96 7.50 -2.40
N TYR A 170 6.64 8.42 -1.72
CA TYR A 170 6.23 8.88 -0.39
C TYR A 170 4.96 9.74 -0.41
N LEU A 171 4.82 10.64 -1.39
CA LEU A 171 3.61 11.46 -1.51
C LEU A 171 2.40 10.61 -1.89
N GLY A 172 2.58 9.61 -2.77
CA GLY A 172 1.52 8.66 -3.09
C GLY A 172 1.05 7.87 -1.86
N ALA A 173 1.98 7.37 -1.05
CA ALA A 173 1.66 6.68 0.20
C ALA A 173 0.98 7.59 1.22
N LEU A 174 1.43 8.83 1.36
CA LEU A 174 0.85 9.81 2.26
C LEU A 174 -0.58 10.19 1.83
N PHE A 175 -0.81 10.51 0.56
CA PHE A 175 -2.15 10.87 0.08
C PHE A 175 -3.12 9.69 0.14
N PHE A 176 -2.64 8.47 -0.10
CA PHE A 176 -3.42 7.26 0.15
C PHE A 176 -3.85 7.17 1.62
N ALA A 177 -2.92 7.37 2.56
CA ALA A 177 -3.24 7.31 3.99
C ALA A 177 -4.24 8.40 4.39
N LEU A 178 -4.02 9.65 3.97
CA LEU A 178 -4.91 10.77 4.29
C LEU A 178 -6.32 10.61 3.71
N ALA A 179 -6.48 9.94 2.57
CA ALA A 179 -7.79 9.63 2.00
C ALA A 179 -8.67 8.77 2.95
N HIS A 180 -8.04 7.99 3.84
CA HIS A 180 -8.75 7.15 4.81
C HIS A 180 -9.25 7.90 6.05
N LEU A 181 -8.95 9.19 6.18
CA LEU A 181 -9.61 10.03 7.19
C LEU A 181 -11.13 10.04 7.00
N GLY A 182 -11.62 9.76 5.79
CA GLY A 182 -13.04 9.60 5.50
C GLY A 182 -13.70 8.39 6.16
N ASN A 183 -12.95 7.49 6.81
CA ASN A 183 -13.53 6.33 7.52
C ASN A 183 -14.01 6.66 8.94
N TYR A 184 -13.62 7.82 9.47
CA TYR A 184 -13.99 8.26 10.83
C TYR A 184 -15.23 9.15 10.78
N ALA A 185 -16.14 8.95 11.74
CA ALA A 185 -17.39 9.69 11.84
C ALA A 185 -17.17 11.18 12.16
N GLN A 186 -16.05 11.50 12.81
CA GLN A 186 -15.71 12.85 13.24
C GLN A 186 -14.35 13.26 12.67
N GLN A 187 -14.15 14.57 12.51
CA GLN A 187 -12.84 15.10 12.11
C GLN A 187 -11.84 14.95 13.26
N PRO A 188 -10.76 14.18 13.08
CA PRO A 188 -9.80 13.99 14.15
C PRO A 188 -8.97 15.25 14.40
N PRO A 189 -8.51 15.48 15.65
CA PRO A 189 -7.59 16.57 15.93
C PRO A 189 -6.26 16.34 15.19
N LEU A 190 -5.57 17.43 14.84
CA LEU A 190 -4.38 17.39 13.98
C LEU A 190 -3.28 16.44 14.50
N TRP A 191 -3.12 16.32 15.82
CA TRP A 191 -2.13 15.43 16.44
C TRP A 191 -2.46 13.94 16.24
N ALA A 192 -3.74 13.58 16.10
CA ALA A 192 -4.20 12.20 15.94
C ALA A 192 -4.20 11.75 14.48
N VAL A 193 -4.27 12.68 13.52
CA VAL A 193 -4.39 12.42 12.07
C VAL A 193 -3.39 11.37 11.60
N LEU A 194 -2.09 11.57 11.84
CA LEU A 194 -1.06 10.65 11.35
C LEU A 194 -1.02 9.32 12.11
N LEU A 195 -1.50 9.28 13.36
CA LEU A 195 -1.56 8.05 14.14
C LEU A 195 -2.71 7.16 13.64
N LEU A 196 -3.88 7.76 13.40
CA LEU A 196 -5.07 7.07 12.90
C LEU A 196 -4.83 6.42 11.54
N VAL A 197 -4.17 7.14 10.62
CA VAL A 197 -3.92 6.63 9.26
C VAL A 197 -2.58 5.90 9.10
N LEU A 198 -1.88 5.62 10.20
CA LEU A 198 -0.59 4.92 10.17
C LEU A 198 -0.67 3.53 9.53
N PRO A 199 -1.67 2.66 9.82
CA PRO A 199 -1.80 1.38 9.12
C PRO A 199 -1.88 1.57 7.59
N GLN A 200 -2.64 2.58 7.14
CA GLN A 200 -2.81 2.89 5.73
C GLN A 200 -1.54 3.50 5.13
N LEU A 201 -0.76 4.28 5.88
CA LEU A 201 0.56 4.74 5.43
C LEU A 201 1.51 3.55 5.22
N ILE A 202 1.51 2.57 6.13
CA ILE A 202 2.29 1.33 6.01
C ILE A 202 1.84 0.55 4.77
N GLY A 203 0.53 0.39 4.56
CA GLY A 203 -0.03 -0.20 3.34
C GLY A 203 0.39 0.54 2.08
N GLY A 204 0.33 1.88 2.10
CA GLY A 204 0.77 2.77 1.02
C GLY A 204 2.22 2.54 0.61
N LEU A 205 3.12 2.49 1.59
CA LEU A 205 4.53 2.19 1.38
C LEU A 205 4.72 0.77 0.85
N THR A 206 4.01 -0.21 1.40
CA THR A 206 4.13 -1.62 1.03
C THR A 206 3.68 -1.87 -0.41
N TYR A 207 2.48 -1.43 -0.80
CA TYR A 207 1.96 -1.65 -2.14
C TYR A 207 2.68 -0.79 -3.17
N GLY A 208 3.14 0.41 -2.79
CA GLY A 208 4.00 1.24 -3.64
C GLY A 208 5.36 0.57 -3.94
N TYR A 209 5.94 -0.15 -2.97
CA TYR A 209 7.14 -0.96 -3.19
C TYR A 209 6.87 -2.08 -4.20
N LEU A 210 5.81 -2.87 -4.00
CA LEU A 210 5.42 -3.94 -4.93
C LEU A 210 5.14 -3.38 -6.33
N ARG A 211 4.46 -2.22 -6.42
CA ARG A 211 4.16 -1.51 -7.66
C ARG A 211 5.40 -1.12 -8.45
N ILE A 212 6.41 -0.56 -7.79
CA ILE A 212 7.64 -0.09 -8.45
C ILE A 212 8.56 -1.26 -8.78
N ARG A 213 8.77 -2.19 -7.84
CA ARG A 213 9.71 -3.30 -8.00
C ARG A 213 9.18 -4.41 -8.90
N LEU A 214 7.88 -4.72 -8.83
CA LEU A 214 7.28 -5.88 -9.51
C LEU A 214 6.30 -5.49 -10.62
N GLY A 215 5.64 -4.34 -10.50
CA GLY A 215 4.67 -3.82 -11.46
C GLY A 215 3.27 -3.65 -10.86
N PHE A 216 2.37 -3.02 -11.63
CA PHE A 216 1.00 -2.66 -11.20
C PHE A 216 0.22 -3.84 -10.60
N TRP A 217 0.14 -4.94 -11.34
CA TRP A 217 -0.64 -6.11 -10.92
C TRP A 217 -0.16 -6.76 -9.63
N TYR A 218 1.14 -6.66 -9.29
CA TYR A 218 1.65 -7.22 -8.03
C TYR A 218 1.40 -6.30 -6.84
N GLY A 219 1.41 -4.98 -7.04
CA GLY A 219 0.95 -4.01 -6.04
C GLY A 219 -0.53 -4.24 -5.71
N MET A 220 -1.36 -4.31 -6.75
CA MET A 220 -2.79 -4.58 -6.62
C MET A 220 -3.08 -5.95 -6.01
N LEU A 221 -2.37 -7.01 -6.40
CA LEU A 221 -2.50 -8.32 -5.78
C LEU A 221 -2.18 -8.28 -4.28
N GLY A 222 -1.08 -7.62 -3.90
CA GLY A 222 -0.73 -7.44 -2.49
C GLY A 222 -1.83 -6.72 -1.71
N HIS A 223 -2.37 -5.65 -2.28
CA HIS A 223 -3.43 -4.85 -1.67
C HIS A 223 -4.74 -5.64 -1.48
N ILE A 224 -5.19 -6.35 -2.53
CA ILE A 224 -6.36 -7.23 -2.49
C ILE A 224 -6.17 -8.35 -1.46
N LEU A 225 -4.99 -8.97 -1.40
CA LEU A 225 -4.71 -10.03 -0.44
C LEU A 225 -4.78 -9.54 1.01
N THR A 226 -4.20 -8.38 1.30
CA THR A 226 -4.31 -7.77 2.64
C THR A 226 -5.77 -7.49 2.99
N ASN A 227 -6.51 -6.82 2.10
CA ASN A 227 -7.92 -6.48 2.36
C ASN A 227 -8.77 -7.73 2.54
N LEU A 228 -8.55 -8.77 1.72
CA LEU A 228 -9.21 -10.06 1.87
C LEU A 228 -8.95 -10.68 3.24
N LEU A 229 -7.70 -10.67 3.70
CA LEU A 229 -7.31 -11.28 4.96
C LEU A 229 -7.90 -10.53 6.17
N PHE A 230 -7.96 -9.20 6.15
CA PHE A 230 -8.66 -8.43 7.20
C PHE A 230 -10.18 -8.61 7.12
N THR A 231 -10.78 -8.47 5.93
CA THR A 231 -12.23 -8.64 5.72
C THR A 231 -12.71 -10.04 6.11
N PHE A 232 -11.87 -11.06 5.95
CA PHE A 232 -12.20 -12.40 6.41
C PHE A 232 -12.38 -12.47 7.93
N GLY A 233 -11.68 -11.64 8.70
CA GLY A 233 -11.93 -11.50 10.15
C GLY A 233 -13.33 -10.97 10.45
N ASP A 234 -13.78 -9.97 9.70
CA ASP A 234 -15.13 -9.41 9.83
C ASP A 234 -16.19 -10.44 9.43
N LEU A 235 -15.94 -11.23 8.38
CA LEU A 235 -16.80 -12.35 8.00
C LEU A 235 -16.85 -13.41 9.12
N MET A 236 -15.73 -13.76 9.72
CA MET A 236 -15.70 -14.72 10.83
C MET A 236 -16.50 -14.21 12.03
N ASN A 237 -16.42 -12.91 12.35
CA ASN A 237 -17.27 -12.26 13.35
C ASN A 237 -18.75 -12.33 12.98
N PHE A 238 -19.10 -12.07 11.72
CA PHE A 238 -20.48 -12.10 11.25
C PHE A 238 -21.11 -13.49 11.36
N TRP A 239 -20.40 -14.55 10.93
CA TRP A 239 -20.95 -15.91 10.88
C TRP A 239 -20.86 -16.67 12.21
N PHE A 240 -19.85 -16.38 13.02
CA PHE A 240 -19.54 -17.17 14.24
C PHE A 240 -19.52 -16.32 15.51
N GLY A 241 -19.86 -15.04 15.44
CA GLY A 241 -19.75 -14.08 16.54
C GLY A 241 -18.30 -13.73 16.87
N GLU A 242 -18.11 -12.98 17.95
CA GLU A 242 -16.80 -12.54 18.46
C GLU A 242 -15.74 -13.67 18.52
N PRO A 243 -16.05 -14.92 18.95
CA PRO A 243 -15.06 -15.99 18.95
C PRO A 243 -14.47 -16.28 17.58
N GLY A 244 -15.26 -16.13 16.50
CA GLY A 244 -14.80 -16.32 15.13
C GLY A 244 -13.69 -15.34 14.75
N GLY A 245 -13.88 -14.05 15.02
CA GLY A 245 -12.87 -13.03 14.76
C GLY A 245 -11.64 -13.19 15.63
N VAL A 246 -11.79 -13.58 16.90
CA VAL A 246 -10.65 -13.87 17.79
C VAL A 246 -9.79 -15.01 17.25
N VAL A 247 -10.42 -16.11 16.80
CA VAL A 247 -9.70 -17.23 16.17
C VAL A 247 -8.96 -16.76 14.93
N TRP A 248 -9.61 -15.98 14.06
CA TRP A 248 -8.97 -15.47 12.85
C TRP A 248 -7.84 -14.48 13.15
N PHE A 249 -7.99 -13.63 14.17
CA PHE A 249 -6.95 -12.71 14.62
C PHE A 249 -5.68 -13.47 15.05
N ILE A 250 -5.83 -14.59 15.77
CA ILE A 250 -4.70 -15.46 16.12
C ILE A 250 -4.04 -16.02 14.84
N VAL A 251 -4.83 -16.45 13.86
CA VAL A 251 -4.33 -16.92 12.56
C VAL A 251 -3.55 -15.81 11.82
N LEU A 252 -4.07 -14.57 11.81
CA LEU A 252 -3.43 -13.40 11.22
C LEU A 252 -2.11 -13.01 11.88
N ILE A 253 -1.82 -13.50 13.09
CA ILE A 253 -0.52 -13.31 13.74
C ILE A 253 0.40 -14.51 13.43
N LEU A 254 -0.07 -15.72 13.70
CA LEU A 254 0.77 -16.92 13.64
C LEU A 254 1.22 -17.26 12.22
N VAL A 255 0.32 -17.16 11.23
CA VAL A 255 0.64 -17.53 9.84
C VAL A 255 1.68 -16.58 9.24
N PRO A 256 1.54 -15.24 9.33
CA PRO A 256 2.58 -14.33 8.89
C PRO A 256 3.94 -14.54 9.58
N LEU A 257 3.97 -14.79 10.89
CA LEU A 257 5.20 -15.11 11.60
C LEU A 257 5.87 -16.38 11.04
N MET A 258 5.09 -17.44 10.78
CA MET A 258 5.59 -18.65 10.15
C MET A 258 6.12 -18.40 8.73
N VAL A 259 5.39 -17.63 7.92
CA VAL A 259 5.78 -17.26 6.55
C VAL A 259 7.10 -16.50 6.54
N LEU A 260 7.28 -15.53 7.43
CA LEU A 260 8.52 -14.77 7.56
C LEU A 260 9.68 -15.60 8.13
N GLY A 261 9.38 -16.60 8.98
CA GLY A 261 10.37 -17.51 9.57
C GLY A 261 10.84 -18.64 8.64
N MET A 262 10.02 -19.06 7.67
CA MET A 262 10.31 -20.17 6.75
C MET A 262 11.68 -20.05 6.04
N PRO A 263 12.06 -18.89 5.44
CA PRO A 263 13.38 -18.73 4.81
C PRO A 263 14.57 -18.95 5.76
N LEU A 264 14.42 -18.59 7.03
CA LEU A 264 15.45 -18.77 8.06
C LEU A 264 15.62 -20.25 8.42
N LEU A 265 14.52 -21.01 8.47
CA LEU A 265 14.54 -22.45 8.77
C LEU A 265 15.15 -23.28 7.63
N VAL A 266 14.83 -22.93 6.38
CA VAL A 266 15.34 -23.64 5.18
C VAL A 266 16.84 -23.38 4.97
N SER A 267 17.30 -22.14 5.15
CA SER A 267 18.73 -21.79 5.03
C SER A 267 19.59 -22.46 6.10
N GLY A 268 19.12 -22.54 7.34
CA GLY A 268 19.79 -23.26 8.43
C GLY A 268 19.92 -24.77 8.17
N ARG A 269 18.92 -25.40 7.55
CA ARG A 269 18.93 -26.83 7.21
C ARG A 269 19.93 -27.17 6.11
N ASN A 270 20.07 -26.31 5.11
CA ASN A 270 21.05 -26.48 4.04
C ASN A 270 22.49 -26.28 4.53
N ARG A 271 22.72 -25.35 5.47
CA ARG A 271 24.03 -25.15 6.13
C ARG A 271 24.46 -26.41 6.89
N LYS A 272 23.57 -26.97 7.71
CA LYS A 272 23.81 -28.23 8.45
C LYS A 272 24.06 -29.43 7.52
N LYS A 273 23.36 -29.53 6.39
CA LYS A 273 23.62 -30.58 5.38
C LYS A 273 25.00 -30.45 4.73
N LEU A 274 25.45 -29.23 4.43
CA LEU A 274 26.79 -28.99 3.89
C LEU A 274 27.88 -29.35 4.89
N GLU A 275 27.73 -28.94 6.16
CA GLU A 275 28.67 -29.29 7.23
C GLU A 275 28.74 -30.80 7.44
N PHE A 276 27.59 -31.50 7.45
CA PHE A 276 27.55 -32.95 7.61
C PHE A 276 28.20 -33.70 6.42
N HIS A 277 28.08 -33.16 5.20
CA HIS A 277 28.73 -33.72 4.01
C HIS A 277 30.25 -33.44 3.98
N PHE A 278 30.68 -32.29 4.49
CA PHE A 278 32.09 -31.93 4.63
C PHE A 278 32.79 -32.79 5.69
N VAL A 279 32.17 -32.97 6.86
CA VAL A 279 32.68 -33.86 7.93
C VAL A 279 32.77 -35.31 7.45
N ARG A 280 31.78 -35.81 6.70
CA ARG A 280 31.85 -37.16 6.10
C ARG A 280 32.94 -37.34 5.05
N ARG A 281 33.39 -36.27 4.37
CA ARG A 281 34.54 -36.34 3.44
C ARG A 281 35.88 -36.34 4.17
N LEU A 282 35.97 -35.61 5.28
CA LEU A 282 37.17 -35.58 6.13
C LEU A 282 37.41 -36.91 6.85
N LEU A 283 36.35 -37.60 7.27
CA LEU A 283 36.45 -38.91 7.94
C LEU A 283 36.64 -40.11 6.98
N ARG A 284 36.70 -39.87 5.66
CA ARG A 284 36.92 -40.91 4.62
C ARG A 284 38.30 -40.82 3.95
N ARG A 285 39.22 -40.04 4.53
CA ARG A 285 40.65 -40.00 4.19
C ARG A 285 41.44 -40.48 5.40
#